data_AF-X1VSA4-F1
#
_entry.id   AF-X1VSA4-F1
#
_cell.length_a   1.000
_cell.length_b   1.000
_cell.length_c   1.000
_cell.angle_alpha   90.00
_cell.angle_beta   90.00
_cell.angle_gamma   90.00
#
_symmetry.space_group_name_H-M   'P 1'
#
loop_
_entity.id
_entity.type
_entity.pdbx_description
1 polymer ?
#
loop_
_entity_poly.entity_id
_entity_poly.type
_entity_poly.pdbx_seq_one_letter_code
_entity_poly.pdbx_strand_id
1 'polypeptide(L)' 'EQGKAIKQASLLEFLSQASQPISLSEAKKGANCLTSTVKAVVNRGLVELQQIEVKREPISYQGITPSEPLALTDAQKGK' A
#
# COMPACT_ATOMS: atom_id res chain seq x y z
N GLU A 1 -26.55 3.16 15.47
CA GLU A 1 -26.79 3.90 14.21
C GLU A 1 -25.97 5.19 14.05
N GLN A 2 -26.16 6.24 14.86
CA GLN A 2 -25.55 7.57 14.61
C GLN A 2 -24.01 7.60 14.52
N GLY A 3 -23.30 6.89 15.41
CA GLY A 3 -21.83 6.86 15.40
C GLY A 3 -21.20 6.25 14.14
N LYS A 4 -21.96 5.41 13.40
CA LYS A 4 -21.49 4.83 12.13
C LYS A 4 -21.55 5.85 11.00
N ALA A 5 -22.64 6.63 10.93
CA ALA A 5 -22.80 7.68 9.94
C ALA A 5 -21.77 8.80 10.12
N ILE A 6 -21.47 9.19 11.36
CA ILE A 6 -20.43 10.19 11.66
C ILE A 6 -19.07 9.75 11.13
N LYS A 7 -18.66 8.50 11.39
CA LYS A 7 -17.37 7.98 10.89
C LYS A 7 -17.31 7.89 9.36
N GLN A 8 -18.43 7.63 8.70
CA GLN A 8 -18.50 7.63 7.23
C GLN A 8 -18.35 9.05 6.67
N ALA A 9 -19.02 10.03 7.28
CA ALA A 9 -18.90 11.43 6.91
C ALA A 9 -17.47 11.95 7.09
N SER A 10 -16.84 11.69 8.24
CA SER A 10 -15.44 12.08 8.49
C SER A 10 -14.46 11.46 7.49
N LEU A 11 -14.70 10.22 7.04
CA LEU A 11 -13.88 9.60 6.00
C LEU A 11 -14.05 10.30 4.65
N LEU A 12 -15.29 10.63 4.27
CA LEU A 12 -15.57 11.31 2.99
C LEU A 12 -15.04 12.74 2.98
N GLU A 13 -15.18 13.46 4.09
CA GLU A 13 -14.60 14.79 4.27
C GLU A 13 -13.07 14.76 4.22
N PHE A 14 -12.43 13.76 4.85
CA PHE A 14 -10.99 13.60 4.75
C PHE A 14 -10.53 13.34 3.30
N LEU A 15 -11.26 12.48 2.58
CA LEU A 15 -10.94 12.14 1.19
C LEU A 15 -11.20 13.29 0.22
N SER A 16 -12.19 14.17 0.47
CA SER A 16 -12.48 15.31 -0.41
C SER A 16 -11.38 16.38 -0.37
N GLN A 17 -10.58 16.42 0.69
CA GLN A 17 -9.42 17.32 0.79
C GLN A 17 -8.16 16.78 0.11
N ALA A 18 -8.16 15.50 -0.29
CA ALA A 18 -7.03 14.90 -0.99
C ALA A 18 -7.13 15.18 -2.50
N SER A 19 -6.07 15.75 -3.08
CA SER A 19 -5.97 16.02 -4.52
C SER A 19 -5.61 14.78 -5.36
N GLN A 20 -5.16 13.70 -4.72
CA GLN A 20 -4.77 12.44 -5.35
C GLN A 20 -5.29 11.24 -4.56
N PRO A 21 -5.43 10.06 -5.19
CA PRO A 21 -5.73 8.82 -4.47
C PRO A 21 -4.70 8.57 -3.37
N ILE A 22 -5.18 8.31 -2.17
CA ILE A 22 -4.34 8.04 -1.00
C ILE A 22 -4.36 6.57 -0.63
N SER A 23 -3.35 6.11 0.11
CA SER A 23 -3.32 4.73 0.56
C SER A 23 -4.44 4.45 1.57
N LEU A 24 -4.97 3.22 1.56
CA LEU A 24 -6.02 2.79 2.49
C LEU A 24 -5.60 2.96 3.96
N SER A 25 -4.31 2.74 4.25
CA SER A 25 -3.75 2.91 5.60
C SER A 25 -3.77 4.37 6.05
N GLU A 26 -3.40 5.30 5.18
CA GLU A 26 -3.44 6.74 5.47
C GLU A 26 -4.88 7.24 5.61
N ALA A 27 -5.79 6.82 4.73
CA ALA A 27 -7.20 7.14 4.81
C ALA A 27 -7.81 6.74 6.17
N LYS A 28 -7.51 5.52 6.63
CA LYS A 28 -7.99 5.02 7.92
C LYS A 28 -7.40 5.79 9.10
N LYS A 29 -6.12 6.15 9.04
CA LYS A 29 -5.44 6.88 10.10
C LYS A 29 -5.94 8.33 10.18
N GLY A 30 -6.04 9.01 9.05
CA GLY A 30 -6.52 10.40 8.96
C GLY A 30 -7.97 10.56 9.40
N ALA A 31 -8.85 9.64 8.99
CA ALA A 31 -10.25 9.65 9.38
C ALA A 31 -10.56 8.91 10.69
N ASN A 32 -9.54 8.37 11.38
CA ASN A 32 -9.67 7.54 12.59
C ASN A 32 -10.77 6.46 12.48
N CYS A 33 -10.75 5.69 11.38
CA CYS A 33 -11.82 4.75 11.05
C CYS A 33 -11.33 3.32 10.81
N LEU A 34 -12.27 2.37 10.90
CA LEU A 34 -12.01 0.94 10.69
C LEU A 34 -12.28 0.55 9.23
N THR A 35 -11.76 -0.61 8.82
CA THR A 35 -11.97 -1.16 7.48
C THR A 35 -13.46 -1.37 7.16
N SER A 36 -14.30 -1.63 8.17
CA SER A 36 -15.76 -1.75 8.01
C SER A 36 -16.41 -0.45 7.56
N THR A 37 -15.91 0.71 8.03
CA THR A 37 -16.37 2.02 7.57
C THR A 37 -16.01 2.23 6.10
N VAL A 38 -14.77 1.92 5.71
CA VAL A 38 -14.29 1.99 4.33
C VAL A 38 -15.13 1.10 3.42
N LYS A 39 -15.32 -0.18 3.76
CA LYS A 39 -16.17 -1.10 2.99
C LYS A 39 -17.60 -0.57 2.83
N ALA A 40 -18.15 0.05 3.86
CA ALA A 40 -19.51 0.57 3.81
C ALA A 40 -19.67 1.77 2.86
N VAL A 41 -18.65 2.63 2.72
CA VAL A 41 -18.69 3.75 1.75
C VAL A 41 -18.39 3.26 0.32
N VAL A 42 -17.52 2.25 0.18
CA VAL A 42 -17.26 1.58 -1.12
C VAL A 42 -18.50 0.87 -1.62
N ASN A 43 -19.18 0.09 -0.77
CA ASN A 43 -20.41 -0.62 -1.13
C ASN A 43 -21.56 0.33 -1.52
N ARG A 44 -21.49 1.60 -1.11
CA ARG A 44 -22.44 2.64 -1.49
C ARG A 44 -22.05 3.36 -2.79
N GLY A 45 -20.92 3.01 -3.40
CA GLY A 45 -20.41 3.63 -4.63
C GLY A 45 -19.88 5.05 -4.44
N LEU A 46 -19.58 5.47 -3.20
CA LEU A 46 -19.11 6.83 -2.92
C LEU A 46 -17.61 6.99 -3.16
N VAL A 47 -16.86 5.89 -3.08
CA VAL A 47 -15.42 5.82 -3.25
C VAL A 47 -15.04 4.49 -3.90
N GLU A 48 -13.93 4.48 -4.62
CA GLU A 48 -13.39 3.29 -5.28
C GLU A 48 -12.08 2.85 -4.60
N LEU A 49 -11.86 1.54 -4.52
CA LEU A 49 -10.58 0.98 -4.09
C LEU A 49 -9.82 0.46 -5.29
N GLN A 50 -8.69 1.10 -5.59
CA GLN A 50 -7.78 0.63 -6.63
C GLN A 50 -6.67 -0.22 -6.01
N GLN A 51 -6.55 -1.47 -6.49
CA GLN A 51 -5.41 -2.30 -6.14
C GLN A 51 -4.24 -1.95 -7.07
N ILE A 52 -3.23 -1.30 -6.50
CA ILE A 52 -2.00 -0.94 -7.22
C ILE A 52 -0.85 -1.84 -6.79
N GLU A 53 -0.03 -2.25 -7.75
CA GLU A 53 1.23 -2.92 -7.44
C GLU A 53 2.21 -1.90 -6.85
N VAL A 54 2.62 -2.14 -5.61
CA VAL A 54 3.68 -1.35 -4.96
C VAL A 54 4.98 -2.11 -5.17
N LYS A 55 5.84 -1.64 -6.07
CA LYS A 55 7.19 -2.18 -6.23
C LYS A 55 7.98 -1.93 -4.94
N ARG A 56 8.37 -3.01 -4.26
CA ARG A 56 9.12 -2.98 -3.00
C ARG A 56 10.58 -3.36 -3.16
N GLU A 57 11.14 -3.14 -4.35
CA GLU A 57 12.55 -3.39 -4.60
C GLU A 57 13.39 -2.50 -3.66
N PRO A 58 14.10 -3.07 -2.66
CA PRO A 58 14.75 -2.30 -1.61
C PRO A 58 15.98 -1.53 -2.10
N ILE A 59 16.55 -1.93 -3.24
CA ILE A 59 17.73 -1.31 -3.82
C ILE A 59 17.49 -0.95 -5.28
N SER A 60 17.98 0.21 -5.70
CA SER A 60 18.09 0.46 -7.13
C SER A 60 19.25 -0.37 -7.69
N TYR A 61 18.99 -1.20 -8.69
CA TYR A 61 20.05 -1.90 -9.43
C TYR A 61 20.84 -0.97 -10.37
N GLN A 62 20.45 0.30 -10.45
CA GLN A 62 21.11 1.29 -11.30
C GLN A 62 22.52 1.58 -10.76
N GLY A 63 23.55 1.31 -11.56
CA GLY A 63 24.95 1.50 -11.17
C GLY A 63 25.55 0.35 -10.34
N ILE A 64 24.83 -0.75 -10.12
CA ILE A 64 25.39 -1.96 -9.54
C ILE A 64 26.02 -2.78 -10.67
N THR A 65 27.35 -2.86 -10.71
CA THR A 65 28.07 -3.75 -11.63
C THR A 65 27.97 -5.19 -11.12
N PRO A 66 27.34 -6.11 -11.87
CA PRO A 66 27.31 -7.52 -11.48
C PRO A 66 28.73 -8.08 -11.42
N SER A 67 29.07 -8.78 -10.34
CA SER A 67 30.33 -9.51 -10.25
C SER A 67 30.21 -10.86 -10.96
N GLU A 68 31.30 -11.33 -11.57
CA GLU A 68 31.39 -12.71 -12.02
C GLU A 68 31.38 -13.69 -10.83
N PRO A 69 30.82 -14.90 -11.00
CA PRO A 69 30.90 -15.94 -9.97
C PRO A 69 32.36 -16.23 -9.60
N LEU A 70 32.62 -16.40 -8.30
CA LEU A 70 33.95 -16.78 -7.83
C LEU A 70 34.35 -18.14 -8.40
N ALA A 71 35.62 -18.27 -8.79
CA ALA A 71 36.19 -19.54 -9.22
C ALA A 71 36.08 -20.56 -8.08
N LEU A 72 35.54 -21.74 -8.38
CA LEU A 72 35.42 -22.82 -7.40
C LEU A 72 36.81 -23.30 -6.97
N THR A 73 37.02 -23.37 -5.66
CA THR A 73 38.19 -24.02 -5.07
C THR A 73 38.11 -25.53 -5.27
N ASP A 74 39.25 -26.23 -5.18
CA ASP A 74 39.28 -27.69 -5.40
C ASP A 74 38.46 -28.46 -4.36
N ALA A 75 38.25 -27.89 -3.16
CA ALA A 75 37.34 -28.45 -2.15
C ALA A 75 35.85 -28.31 -2.51
N GLN A 76 35.49 -27.39 -3.42
CA GLN A 76 34.12 -27.12 -3.87
C GLN A 76 33.77 -27.85 -5.16
N LYS A 77 34.78 -28.28 -5.94
CA LYS A 77 34.59 -29.19 -7.07
C LYS A 77 34.27 -30.57 -6.50
N GLY A 78 32.97 -30.83 -6.28
CA GLY A 78 32.48 -32.13 -5.86
C GLY A 78 33.04 -33.24 -6.75
N LYS A 79 33.34 -34.40 -6.15
CA LYS A 79 33.79 -35.59 -6.88
C LYS A 79 32.80 -36.03 -7.95
#